data_AF-A0A6A7LKF8-F1
#
_entry.id   AF-A0A6A7LKF8-F1
#
_cell.length_a   1.000
_cell.length_b   1.000
_cell.length_c   1.000
_cell.angle_alpha   90.00
_cell.angle_beta   90.00
_cell.angle_gamma   90.00
#
_symmetry.space_group_name_H-M   'P 1'
#
loop_
_entity.id
_entity.type
_entity.pdbx_description
1 polymer ?
#
loop_
_entity_poly.entity_id
_entity_poly.type
_entity_poly.pdbx_seq_one_letter_code
_entity_poly.pdbx_strand_id
1 'polypeptide(L)'
;MIVAAAMLAITYKLKQPMIIGYILAGMVIGPNTPPFSLISNVETVNVFAELGIIMLLFVVGTEFPIAKLRSAGRTSMIVAVSETIGTLVISFFVAQALQLSFFDSIFLALAMSITSTVVTVRILEELNMIRAESTTLLLAISIAEDIMAIAALGVIQSIAEQSVSGIGIGGSGGDELPILPIAISVSIVAGFIGIILVLGSRFIPGIIDRVGKTYDYAYSLFISFH
;
A
#
# COMPACT_ATOMS: atom_id res chain seq x y z
N MET A 1 10.05 -4.46 -27.89
CA MET A 1 9.71 -3.05 -28.21
C MET A 1 8.44 -2.90 -29.03
N ILE A 2 8.25 -3.63 -30.14
CA ILE A 2 7.06 -3.48 -31.01
C ILE A 2 5.74 -3.71 -30.23
N VAL A 3 5.66 -4.79 -29.43
CA VAL A 3 4.47 -5.09 -28.62
C VAL A 3 4.17 -3.98 -27.61
N ALA A 4 5.19 -3.47 -26.92
CA ALA A 4 5.04 -2.36 -25.99
C ALA A 4 4.54 -1.09 -26.69
N ALA A 5 5.12 -0.74 -27.85
CA ALA A 5 4.68 0.42 -28.63
C ALA A 5 3.22 0.27 -29.09
N ALA A 6 2.81 -0.93 -29.53
CA ALA A 6 1.44 -1.21 -29.93
C ALA A 6 0.46 -1.06 -28.76
N MET A 7 0.76 -1.67 -27.60
CA MET A 7 -0.10 -1.56 -26.41
C MET A 7 -0.18 -0.13 -25.89
N LEU A 8 0.94 0.61 -25.87
CA LEU A 8 0.94 2.02 -25.51
C LEU A 8 0.08 2.85 -26.47
N ALA A 9 0.16 2.61 -27.78
CA ALA A 9 -0.66 3.32 -28.76
C ALA A 9 -2.15 3.04 -28.56
N ILE A 10 -2.54 1.80 -28.22
CA ILE A 10 -3.91 1.42 -27.90
C ILE A 10 -4.38 2.17 -26.64
N THR A 11 -3.62 2.06 -25.55
CA THR A 11 -3.94 2.69 -24.26
C THR A 11 -4.03 4.21 -24.39
N TYR A 12 -3.10 4.82 -25.14
CA TYR A 12 -3.13 6.26 -25.46
C TYR A 12 -4.38 6.66 -26.25
N LYS A 13 -4.76 5.89 -27.27
CA LYS A 13 -5.98 6.14 -28.05
C LYS A 13 -7.25 6.01 -27.20
N LEU A 14 -7.23 5.15 -26.19
CA LEU A 14 -8.31 4.97 -25.21
C LEU A 14 -8.28 6.01 -24.08
N LYS A 15 -7.34 6.96 -24.09
CA LYS A 15 -7.13 7.98 -23.03
C LYS A 15 -6.90 7.35 -21.65
N GLN A 16 -6.26 6.20 -21.62
CA GLN A 16 -5.91 5.48 -20.40
C GLN A 16 -4.45 5.81 -19.99
N PRO A 17 -4.10 5.73 -18.69
CA PRO A 17 -2.72 5.86 -18.23
C PRO A 17 -1.78 4.86 -18.90
N MET A 18 -0.58 5.29 -19.28
CA MET A 18 0.39 4.49 -20.04
C MET A 18 0.86 3.26 -19.27
N ILE A 19 0.87 3.30 -17.93
CA ILE A 19 1.15 2.14 -17.07
C ILE A 19 0.31 0.91 -17.46
N ILE A 20 -0.96 1.09 -17.86
CA ILE A 20 -1.83 0.00 -18.30
C ILE A 20 -1.28 -0.65 -19.59
N GLY A 21 -0.78 0.16 -20.52
CA GLY A 21 -0.14 -0.32 -21.74
C GLY A 21 1.12 -1.14 -21.46
N TYR A 22 1.92 -0.74 -20.47
CA TYR A 22 3.10 -1.51 -20.04
C TYR A 22 2.70 -2.86 -19.38
N ILE A 23 1.67 -2.88 -18.55
CA ILE A 23 1.14 -4.13 -17.94
C ILE A 23 0.63 -5.08 -19.02
N LEU A 24 -0.18 -4.58 -19.97
CA LEU A 24 -0.69 -5.38 -21.08
C LEU A 24 0.44 -5.90 -21.97
N ALA A 25 1.43 -5.07 -22.27
CA ALA A 25 2.61 -5.50 -23.03
C ALA A 25 3.36 -6.61 -22.29
N GLY A 26 3.57 -6.47 -20.98
CA GLY A 26 4.18 -7.47 -20.12
C GLY A 26 3.39 -8.78 -20.09
N MET A 27 2.06 -8.70 -20.04
CA MET A 27 1.17 -9.85 -20.12
C MET A 27 1.32 -10.58 -21.46
N VAL A 28 1.39 -9.85 -22.58
CA VAL A 28 1.51 -10.44 -23.93
C VAL A 28 2.88 -11.08 -24.17
N ILE A 29 3.97 -10.44 -23.73
CA ILE A 29 5.34 -10.96 -23.93
C ILE A 29 5.80 -11.91 -22.80
N GLY A 30 5.00 -12.02 -21.75
CA GLY A 30 5.30 -12.81 -20.57
C GLY A 30 5.42 -14.31 -20.87
N PRO A 31 6.08 -15.07 -19.99
CA PRO A 31 6.31 -16.51 -20.21
C PRO A 31 5.00 -17.32 -20.28
N ASN A 32 3.91 -16.78 -19.72
CA ASN A 32 2.61 -17.44 -19.62
C ASN A 32 1.68 -17.19 -20.83
N THR A 33 2.15 -16.53 -21.89
CA THR A 33 1.34 -16.27 -23.10
C THR A 33 1.89 -17.05 -24.31
N PRO A 34 1.28 -18.20 -24.67
CA PRO A 34 1.64 -18.94 -25.89
C PRO A 34 1.28 -18.13 -27.15
N PRO A 35 2.04 -18.24 -28.26
CA PRO A 35 3.08 -19.21 -28.58
C PRO A 35 4.53 -18.68 -28.46
N PHE A 36 4.72 -17.42 -28.05
CA PHE A 36 6.04 -16.77 -28.04
C PHE A 36 6.40 -16.28 -26.63
N SER A 37 7.01 -17.15 -25.81
CA SER A 37 7.73 -16.68 -24.62
C SER A 37 8.98 -15.94 -25.05
N LEU A 38 8.88 -14.62 -25.23
CA LEU A 38 10.04 -13.78 -25.58
C LEU A 38 10.99 -13.57 -24.40
N ILE A 39 10.52 -13.85 -23.18
CA ILE A 39 11.31 -13.77 -21.96
C ILE A 39 11.98 -15.12 -21.73
N SER A 40 13.30 -15.14 -21.87
CA SER A 40 14.13 -16.33 -21.65
C SER A 40 14.61 -16.46 -20.20
N ASN A 41 14.73 -15.35 -19.47
CA ASN A 41 15.17 -15.34 -18.07
C ASN A 41 14.30 -14.40 -17.23
N VAL A 42 13.31 -14.97 -16.54
CA VAL A 42 12.38 -14.23 -15.67
C VAL A 42 13.10 -13.64 -14.46
N GLU A 43 14.11 -14.33 -13.93
CA GLU A 43 14.88 -13.89 -12.76
C GLU A 43 15.65 -12.60 -13.06
N THR A 44 16.30 -12.51 -14.23
CA THR A 44 16.96 -11.28 -14.69
C THR A 44 15.96 -10.13 -14.82
N VAL A 45 14.79 -10.38 -15.41
CA VAL A 45 13.74 -9.36 -15.54
C VAL A 45 13.25 -8.89 -14.17
N ASN A 46 13.10 -9.79 -13.20
CA ASN A 46 12.71 -9.45 -11.82
C ASN A 46 13.75 -8.55 -11.14
N VAL A 47 15.05 -8.85 -11.28
CA VAL A 47 16.11 -8.00 -10.71
C VAL A 47 16.07 -6.58 -11.29
N PHE A 48 15.90 -6.45 -12.61
CA PHE A 48 15.75 -5.13 -13.25
C PHE A 48 14.47 -4.42 -12.82
N ALA A 49 13.37 -5.15 -12.64
CA ALA A 49 12.10 -4.58 -12.16
C ALA A 49 12.22 -4.05 -10.73
N GLU A 50 12.87 -4.80 -9.83
CA GLU A 50 13.11 -4.41 -8.45
C GLU A 50 13.97 -3.14 -8.38
N LEU A 51 15.08 -3.09 -9.14
CA LEU A 51 15.90 -1.88 -9.26
C LEU A 51 15.10 -0.69 -9.81
N GLY A 52 14.24 -0.93 -10.81
CA GLY A 52 13.36 0.11 -11.36
C GLY A 52 12.40 0.67 -10.33
N ILE A 53 11.78 -0.19 -9.51
CA ILE A 53 10.87 0.23 -8.42
C ILE A 53 11.64 1.01 -7.35
N ILE A 54 12.83 0.56 -6.95
CA ILE A 54 13.67 1.26 -5.96
C ILE A 54 14.02 2.66 -6.47
N MET A 55 14.47 2.78 -7.72
CA MET A 55 14.81 4.08 -8.31
C MET A 55 13.58 4.99 -8.44
N LEU A 56 12.43 4.43 -8.80
CA LEU A 56 11.17 5.19 -8.86
C LEU A 56 10.77 5.71 -7.48
N LEU A 57 10.74 4.86 -6.46
CA LEU A 57 10.40 5.26 -5.09
C LEU A 57 11.40 6.27 -4.53
N PHE A 58 12.67 6.16 -4.90
CA PHE A 58 13.69 7.15 -4.54
C PHE A 58 13.41 8.51 -5.19
N VAL A 59 13.19 8.57 -6.50
CA VAL A 59 12.87 9.81 -7.22
C VAL A 59 11.62 10.46 -6.62
N VAL A 60 10.56 9.68 -6.44
CA VAL A 60 9.33 10.12 -5.78
C VAL A 60 9.66 10.69 -4.39
N GLY A 61 10.41 9.98 -3.56
CA GLY A 61 10.83 10.47 -2.25
C GLY A 61 11.59 11.80 -2.27
N THR A 62 12.37 12.07 -3.32
CA THR A 62 13.11 13.34 -3.47
C THR A 62 12.25 14.51 -3.93
N GLU A 63 11.13 14.27 -4.63
CA GLU A 63 10.25 15.34 -5.11
C GLU A 63 9.34 15.91 -4.00
N PHE A 64 9.06 15.13 -2.94
CA PHE A 64 8.08 15.51 -1.92
C PHE A 64 8.72 16.07 -0.65
N PRO A 65 8.48 17.35 -0.30
CA PRO A 65 8.98 17.92 0.93
C PRO A 65 8.26 17.31 2.14
N ILE A 66 9.03 16.68 3.03
CA ILE A 66 8.55 16.02 4.26
C ILE A 66 7.67 16.97 5.11
N ALA A 67 7.98 18.27 5.11
CA ALA A 67 7.19 19.28 5.83
C ALA A 67 5.74 19.35 5.34
N LYS A 68 5.50 19.25 4.02
CA LYS A 68 4.13 19.25 3.47
C LYS A 68 3.39 17.96 3.80
N LEU A 69 4.09 16.82 3.73
CA LEU A 69 3.54 15.52 4.13
C LEU A 69 3.08 15.53 5.60
N ARG A 70 3.88 16.14 6.48
CA ARG A 70 3.55 16.28 7.91
C ARG A 70 2.33 17.17 8.14
N SER A 71 2.17 18.24 7.37
CA SER A 71 1.01 19.12 7.49
C SER A 71 -0.31 18.41 7.14
N ALA A 72 -0.26 17.43 6.23
CA ALA A 72 -1.40 16.61 5.84
C ALA A 72 -1.63 15.39 6.75
N GLY A 73 -0.69 15.05 7.64
CA GLY A 73 -0.67 13.76 8.37
C GLY A 73 -1.91 13.46 9.23
N ARG A 74 -2.50 14.47 9.88
CA ARG A 74 -3.72 14.25 10.69
C ARG A 74 -4.93 13.96 9.80
N THR A 75 -5.08 14.72 8.72
CA THR A 75 -6.16 14.54 7.75
C THR A 75 -6.00 13.21 7.03
N SER A 76 -4.78 12.87 6.62
CA SER A 76 -4.51 11.61 5.91
C SER A 76 -4.79 10.39 6.78
N MET A 77 -4.47 10.44 8.08
CA MET A 77 -4.75 9.35 9.01
C MET A 77 -6.25 9.06 9.14
N ILE A 78 -7.07 10.11 9.26
CA ILE A 78 -8.52 9.98 9.37
C ILE A 78 -9.09 9.38 8.07
N VAL A 79 -8.65 9.90 6.93
CA VAL A 79 -9.10 9.42 5.62
C VAL A 79 -8.70 7.97 5.41
N ALA A 80 -7.43 7.62 5.59
CA ALA A 80 -6.90 6.26 5.41
C ALA A 80 -7.67 5.24 6.28
N VAL A 81 -7.90 5.55 7.57
CA VAL A 81 -8.64 4.65 8.46
C VAL A 81 -10.09 4.48 8.00
N SER A 82 -10.75 5.59 7.66
CA SER A 82 -12.14 5.55 7.20
C SER A 82 -12.31 4.80 5.88
N GLU A 83 -11.34 4.95 4.98
CA GLU A 83 -11.30 4.32 3.67
C GLU A 83 -11.01 2.83 3.80
N THR A 84 -9.96 2.44 4.54
CA THR A 84 -9.62 1.04 4.81
C THR A 84 -10.77 0.29 5.49
N ILE A 85 -11.38 0.86 6.55
CA ILE A 85 -12.53 0.25 7.23
C ILE A 85 -13.74 0.18 6.30
N GLY A 86 -14.02 1.26 5.54
CA GLY A 86 -15.12 1.30 4.59
C GLY A 86 -14.98 0.22 3.52
N THR A 87 -13.82 0.12 2.90
CA THR A 87 -13.50 -0.86 1.86
C THR A 87 -13.57 -2.28 2.40
N LEU A 88 -13.09 -2.55 3.62
CA LEU A 88 -13.22 -3.85 4.26
C LEU A 88 -14.68 -4.26 4.48
N VAL A 89 -15.48 -3.37 5.05
CA VAL A 89 -16.88 -3.65 5.35
C VAL A 89 -17.67 -3.89 4.06
N ILE A 90 -17.52 -3.00 3.08
CA ILE A 90 -18.23 -3.12 1.80
C ILE A 90 -17.81 -4.41 1.09
N SER A 91 -16.51 -4.66 0.95
CA SER A 91 -16.00 -5.86 0.29
C SER A 91 -16.43 -7.15 0.99
N PHE A 92 -16.50 -7.17 2.33
CA PHE A 92 -17.00 -8.31 3.08
C PHE A 92 -18.48 -8.58 2.81
N PHE A 93 -19.33 -7.56 2.84
CA PHE A 93 -20.76 -7.73 2.54
C PHE A 93 -21.01 -8.16 1.09
N VAL A 94 -20.21 -7.64 0.15
CA VAL A 94 -20.26 -8.09 -1.25
C VAL A 94 -19.84 -9.57 -1.35
N ALA A 95 -18.78 -9.98 -0.65
CA ALA A 95 -18.34 -11.38 -0.62
C ALA A 95 -19.41 -12.33 -0.02
N GLN A 96 -20.08 -11.89 1.04
CA GLN A 96 -21.20 -12.61 1.64
C GLN A 96 -22.41 -12.70 0.70
N ALA A 97 -22.70 -11.63 -0.05
CA ALA A 97 -23.74 -11.65 -1.07
C ALA A 97 -23.42 -12.64 -2.21
N LEU A 98 -22.13 -12.91 -2.46
CA LEU A 98 -21.64 -13.94 -3.39
C LEU A 98 -21.63 -15.36 -2.76
N GLN A 99 -22.15 -15.52 -1.54
CA GLN A 99 -22.22 -16.80 -0.82
C GLN A 99 -20.84 -17.43 -0.54
N LEU A 100 -19.80 -16.60 -0.42
CA LEU A 100 -18.48 -17.05 0.00
C LEU A 100 -18.47 -17.41 1.49
N SER A 101 -17.58 -18.33 1.88
CA SER A 101 -17.43 -18.67 3.30
C SER A 101 -16.97 -17.44 4.11
N PHE A 102 -17.15 -17.47 5.43
CA PHE A 102 -16.73 -16.37 6.29
C PHE A 102 -15.23 -16.05 6.15
N PHE A 103 -14.39 -17.08 6.11
CA PHE A 103 -12.95 -16.93 5.96
C PHE A 103 -12.56 -16.43 4.56
N ASP A 104 -13.20 -16.94 3.51
CA ASP A 104 -12.95 -16.47 2.14
C ASP A 104 -13.39 -15.01 1.97
N SER A 105 -14.50 -14.62 2.62
CA SER A 105 -15.03 -13.25 2.59
C SER A 105 -14.10 -12.26 3.26
N ILE A 106 -13.54 -12.62 4.43
CA ILE A 106 -12.55 -11.79 5.12
C ILE A 106 -11.25 -11.72 4.30
N PHE A 107 -10.79 -12.84 3.75
CA PHE A 107 -9.60 -12.88 2.90
C PHE A 107 -9.76 -11.98 1.67
N LEU A 108 -10.90 -12.07 0.98
CA LEU A 108 -11.21 -11.24 -0.18
C LEU A 108 -11.32 -9.76 0.21
N ALA A 109 -11.98 -9.45 1.33
CA ALA A 109 -12.10 -8.07 1.80
C ALA A 109 -10.74 -7.44 2.10
N LEU A 110 -9.85 -8.19 2.74
CA LEU A 110 -8.48 -7.76 3.02
C LEU A 110 -7.67 -7.59 1.73
N ALA A 111 -7.77 -8.53 0.80
CA ALA A 111 -7.11 -8.43 -0.50
C ALA A 111 -7.57 -7.20 -1.31
N MET A 112 -8.86 -6.88 -1.25
CA MET A 112 -9.44 -5.70 -1.92
C MET A 112 -9.11 -4.38 -1.23
N SER A 113 -8.74 -4.40 0.05
CA SER A 113 -8.44 -3.20 0.82
C SER A 113 -7.01 -2.66 0.59
N ILE A 114 -6.16 -3.38 -0.13
CA ILE A 114 -4.77 -2.98 -0.36
C ILE A 114 -4.66 -2.13 -1.62
N THR A 115 -4.17 -0.90 -1.46
CA THR A 115 -3.90 0.05 -2.54
C THR A 115 -2.41 0.04 -2.93
N SER A 116 -2.08 0.35 -4.19
CA SER A 116 -0.69 0.45 -4.66
C SER A 116 -0.22 1.89 -4.82
N THR A 117 0.67 2.34 -3.93
CA THR A 117 1.28 3.69 -3.96
C THR A 117 2.04 3.95 -5.26
N VAL A 118 2.83 2.97 -5.74
CA VAL A 118 3.65 3.10 -6.95
C VAL A 118 2.82 3.42 -8.18
N VAL A 119 1.70 2.70 -8.37
CA VAL A 119 0.83 2.90 -9.52
C VAL A 119 0.14 4.26 -9.46
N THR A 120 -0.39 4.64 -8.29
CA THR A 120 -1.03 5.94 -8.09
C THR A 120 -0.08 7.09 -8.39
N VAL A 121 1.14 7.05 -7.86
CA VAL A 121 2.13 8.10 -8.12
C VAL A 121 2.51 8.17 -9.59
N ARG A 122 2.68 7.02 -10.26
CA ARG A 122 2.99 6.99 -11.69
C ARG A 122 1.88 7.60 -12.54
N ILE A 123 0.62 7.34 -12.19
CA ILE A 123 -0.52 7.96 -12.88
C ILE A 123 -0.52 9.48 -12.66
N LEU A 124 -0.26 9.95 -11.44
CA LEU A 124 -0.20 11.39 -11.15
C LEU A 124 0.95 12.09 -11.87
N GLU A 125 2.10 11.42 -12.03
CA GLU A 125 3.23 11.88 -12.84
C GLU A 125 2.83 12.02 -14.32
N GLU A 126 2.20 10.99 -14.89
CA GLU A 126 1.72 10.99 -16.28
C GLU A 126 0.67 12.08 -16.54
N LEU A 127 -0.16 12.38 -15.54
CA LEU A 127 -1.16 13.46 -15.59
C LEU A 127 -0.56 14.85 -15.28
N ASN A 128 0.74 14.97 -15.02
CA ASN A 128 1.40 16.22 -14.58
C ASN A 128 0.80 16.83 -13.30
N MET A 129 0.19 16.01 -12.45
CA MET A 129 -0.44 16.43 -11.20
C MET A 129 0.48 16.27 -9.98
N ILE A 130 1.73 15.83 -10.17
CA ILE A 130 2.62 15.43 -9.07
C ILE A 130 2.90 16.57 -8.06
N ARG A 131 2.84 17.83 -8.49
CA ARG A 131 3.07 19.02 -7.67
C ARG A 131 1.81 19.60 -7.01
N ALA A 132 0.64 19.02 -7.26
CA ALA A 132 -0.61 19.49 -6.67
C ALA A 132 -0.67 19.21 -5.17
N GLU A 133 -1.38 20.06 -4.42
CA GLU A 133 -1.63 19.83 -2.99
C GLU A 133 -2.43 18.54 -2.75
N SER A 134 -3.35 18.21 -3.67
CA SER A 134 -4.09 16.95 -3.65
C SER A 134 -3.16 15.73 -3.73
N THR A 135 -2.07 15.80 -4.50
CA THR A 135 -1.06 14.73 -4.57
C THR A 135 -0.30 14.57 -3.28
N THR A 136 0.01 15.67 -2.59
CA THR A 136 0.65 15.60 -1.26
C THR A 136 -0.27 14.90 -0.25
N LEU A 137 -1.57 15.23 -0.27
CA LEU A 137 -2.55 14.57 0.59
C LEU A 137 -2.72 13.08 0.25
N LEU A 138 -2.83 12.76 -1.05
CA LEU A 138 -2.92 11.37 -1.53
C LEU A 138 -1.70 10.55 -1.11
N LEU A 139 -0.49 11.09 -1.28
CA LEU A 139 0.73 10.41 -0.85
C LEU A 139 0.76 10.22 0.68
N ALA A 140 0.31 11.21 1.45
CA ALA A 140 0.21 11.10 2.91
C ALA A 140 -0.81 10.03 3.35
N ILE A 141 -1.88 9.84 2.57
CA ILE A 141 -2.88 8.78 2.77
C ILE A 141 -2.27 7.42 2.44
N SER A 142 -1.67 7.26 1.25
CA SER A 142 -1.07 6.00 0.82
C SER A 142 0.04 5.51 1.75
N ILE A 143 0.87 6.41 2.29
CA ILE A 143 1.89 6.03 3.29
C ILE A 143 1.23 5.51 4.58
N ALA A 144 0.12 6.11 5.02
CA ALA A 144 -0.60 5.61 6.19
C ALA A 144 -1.24 4.24 5.92
N GLU A 145 -1.79 4.05 4.72
CA GLU A 145 -2.35 2.77 4.25
C GLU A 145 -1.30 1.67 4.19
N ASP A 146 -0.11 1.93 3.63
CA ASP A 146 0.97 0.95 3.54
C ASP A 146 1.38 0.41 4.93
N ILE A 147 1.43 1.27 5.95
CA ILE A 147 1.72 0.87 7.33
C ILE A 147 0.59 0.01 7.90
N MET A 148 -0.68 0.38 7.64
CA MET A 148 -1.85 -0.42 8.05
C MET A 148 -1.94 -1.76 7.29
N ALA A 149 -1.44 -1.83 6.06
CA ALA A 149 -1.40 -3.05 5.28
C ALA A 149 -0.36 -4.03 5.84
N ILE A 150 0.87 -3.58 6.12
CA ILE A 150 1.92 -4.39 6.77
C ILE A 150 1.43 -4.91 8.13
N ALA A 151 0.75 -4.04 8.87
CA ALA A 151 0.08 -4.38 10.12
C ALA A 151 -0.93 -5.53 9.97
N ALA A 152 -1.89 -5.36 9.06
CA ALA A 152 -2.93 -6.34 8.81
C ALA A 152 -2.34 -7.69 8.34
N LEU A 153 -1.34 -7.65 7.45
CA LEU A 153 -0.64 -8.84 6.97
C LEU A 153 0.04 -9.61 8.12
N GLY A 154 0.71 -8.92 9.03
CA GLY A 154 1.32 -9.55 10.21
C GLY A 154 0.30 -10.27 11.09
N VAL A 155 -0.89 -9.69 11.26
CA VAL A 155 -1.96 -10.33 12.04
C VAL A 155 -2.54 -11.55 11.32
N ILE A 156 -2.78 -11.45 10.01
CA ILE A 156 -3.26 -12.60 9.22
C ILE A 156 -2.26 -13.76 9.31
N GLN A 157 -0.96 -13.48 9.18
CA GLN A 157 0.08 -14.50 9.32
C GLN A 157 0.05 -15.17 10.70
N SER A 158 -0.08 -14.39 11.77
CA SER A 158 -0.19 -14.93 13.13
C SER A 158 -1.42 -15.82 13.33
N ILE A 159 -2.57 -15.46 12.74
CA ILE A 159 -3.79 -16.28 12.80
C ILE A 159 -3.62 -17.56 11.97
N ALA A 160 -3.02 -17.45 10.78
CA ALA A 160 -2.75 -18.58 9.90
C ALA A 160 -1.72 -19.56 10.49
N GLU A 161 -0.72 -19.08 11.24
CA GLU A 161 0.25 -19.94 11.92
C GLU A 161 -0.38 -20.66 13.14
N GLN A 162 -1.31 -20.02 13.85
CA GLN A 162 -2.04 -20.64 14.95
C GLN A 162 -2.99 -21.74 14.48
N SER A 163 -3.59 -21.60 13.29
CA SER A 163 -4.40 -22.67 12.70
C SER A 163 -3.55 -23.86 12.21
N VAL A 164 -2.28 -23.64 11.86
CA VAL A 164 -1.34 -24.69 11.42
C VAL A 164 -0.60 -25.38 12.57
N SER A 165 -0.31 -24.68 13.67
CA SER A 165 0.49 -25.19 14.80
C SER A 165 -0.27 -26.04 15.83
N GLY A 166 -1.57 -26.30 15.64
CA GLY A 166 -2.33 -27.20 16.51
C GLY A 166 -2.50 -26.72 17.95
N ILE A 167 -2.12 -25.47 18.26
CA ILE A 167 -2.53 -24.79 19.48
C ILE A 167 -4.00 -24.42 19.26
N GLY A 168 -4.88 -25.34 19.67
CA GLY A 168 -6.22 -25.49 19.14
C GLY A 168 -7.11 -24.22 19.13
N ILE A 169 -7.56 -23.87 17.92
CA ILE A 169 -8.95 -23.46 17.64
C ILE A 169 -9.79 -24.74 17.43
N GLY A 170 -9.61 -25.70 18.33
CA GLY A 170 -10.06 -27.08 18.22
C GLY A 170 -9.97 -27.80 19.57
N GLY A 171 -10.37 -27.11 20.65
CA GLY A 171 -10.72 -27.77 21.90
C GLY A 171 -12.12 -28.34 21.75
N SER A 172 -12.20 -29.67 21.74
CA SER A 172 -13.41 -30.48 21.75
C SER A 172 -14.50 -29.96 22.70
N GLY A 173 -15.69 -29.69 22.16
CA GLY A 173 -16.95 -29.74 22.91
C GLY A 173 -17.84 -28.49 22.78
N GLY A 174 -18.93 -28.63 22.01
CA GLY A 174 -20.14 -27.82 22.17
C GLY A 174 -20.37 -26.77 21.08
N ASP A 175 -21.59 -26.76 20.55
CA ASP A 175 -22.16 -25.80 19.60
C ASP A 175 -22.23 -24.36 20.17
N GLU A 176 -21.10 -23.75 20.47
CA GLU A 176 -21.00 -22.32 20.71
C GLU A 176 -20.19 -21.73 19.57
N LEU A 177 -20.83 -20.85 18.79
CA LEU A 177 -20.17 -20.03 17.78
C LEU A 177 -18.84 -19.52 18.36
N PRO A 178 -17.68 -19.77 17.73
CA PRO A 178 -16.38 -19.39 18.26
C PRO A 178 -16.21 -17.86 18.10
N ILE A 179 -16.97 -17.11 18.88
CA ILE A 179 -17.00 -15.65 18.94
C ILE A 179 -15.71 -15.17 19.61
N LEU A 180 -15.17 -15.94 20.56
CA LEU A 180 -14.00 -15.57 21.37
C LEU A 180 -12.69 -15.51 20.55
N PRO A 181 -12.32 -16.51 19.71
CA PRO A 181 -11.12 -16.44 18.88
C PRO A 181 -11.19 -15.34 17.81
N ILE A 182 -12.38 -15.13 17.23
CA ILE A 182 -12.63 -14.06 16.25
C ILE A 182 -12.55 -12.69 16.94
N ALA A 183 -13.15 -12.54 18.12
CA ALA A 183 -13.10 -11.29 18.89
C ALA A 183 -11.68 -10.95 19.35
N ILE A 184 -10.87 -11.94 19.75
CA ILE A 184 -9.46 -11.74 20.09
C ILE A 184 -8.67 -11.30 18.86
N SER A 185 -8.87 -11.94 17.71
CA SER A 185 -8.21 -11.58 16.45
C SER A 185 -8.54 -10.15 16.02
N VAL A 186 -9.83 -9.79 16.00
CA VAL A 186 -10.29 -8.42 15.69
C VAL A 186 -9.75 -7.41 16.71
N SER A 187 -9.68 -7.77 18.00
CA SER A 187 -9.15 -6.90 19.06
C SER A 187 -7.65 -6.69 18.94
N ILE A 188 -6.88 -7.70 18.54
CA ILE A 188 -5.43 -7.58 18.28
C ILE A 188 -5.19 -6.67 17.07
N VAL A 189 -5.96 -6.83 15.99
CA VAL A 189 -5.87 -5.94 14.81
C VAL A 189 -6.19 -4.50 15.20
N ALA A 190 -7.31 -4.27 15.89
CA ALA A 190 -7.70 -2.94 16.33
C ALA A 190 -6.67 -2.33 17.29
N GLY A 191 -6.09 -3.15 18.18
CA GLY A 191 -5.02 -2.76 19.08
C GLY A 191 -3.72 -2.40 18.35
N PHE A 192 -3.31 -3.20 17.38
CA PHE A 192 -2.09 -2.98 16.61
C PHE A 192 -2.20 -1.75 15.70
N ILE A 193 -3.33 -1.57 15.03
CA ILE A 193 -3.66 -0.35 14.29
C ILE A 193 -3.61 0.83 15.25
N GLY A 194 -4.34 0.78 16.37
CA GLY A 194 -4.36 1.84 17.38
C GLY A 194 -2.96 2.21 17.88
N ILE A 195 -2.12 1.22 18.17
CA ILE A 195 -0.72 1.42 18.59
C ILE A 195 0.06 2.12 17.48
N ILE A 196 0.00 1.65 16.24
CA ILE A 196 0.72 2.27 15.13
C ILE A 196 0.24 3.68 14.84
N LEU A 197 -1.06 3.96 14.91
CA LEU A 197 -1.58 5.31 14.66
C LEU A 197 -1.16 6.26 15.78
N VAL A 198 -1.20 5.79 17.02
CA VAL A 198 -0.79 6.58 18.19
C VAL A 198 0.72 6.79 18.18
N LEU A 199 1.52 5.76 17.89
CA LEU A 199 2.97 5.89 17.79
C LEU A 199 3.35 6.76 16.59
N GLY A 200 2.76 6.53 15.42
CA GLY A 200 3.00 7.32 14.22
C GLY A 200 2.66 8.79 14.44
N SER A 201 1.46 9.10 14.93
CA SER A 201 1.06 10.49 15.18
C SER A 201 1.81 11.17 16.33
N ARG A 202 2.40 10.42 17.28
CA ARG A 202 3.11 10.99 18.43
C ARG A 202 4.62 11.06 18.27
N PHE A 203 5.25 10.07 17.63
CA PHE A 203 6.71 10.00 17.47
C PHE A 203 7.20 10.70 16.20
N ILE A 204 6.45 10.61 15.09
CA ILE A 204 6.86 11.25 13.82
C ILE A 204 7.01 12.77 13.99
N PRO A 205 6.13 13.50 14.69
CA PRO A 205 6.34 14.91 14.96
C PRO A 205 7.66 15.19 15.70
N GLY A 206 7.96 14.40 16.74
CA GLY A 206 9.13 14.61 17.58
C GLY A 206 10.47 14.36 16.87
N ILE A 207 10.53 13.38 15.98
CA ILE A 207 11.75 13.09 15.20
C ILE A 207 11.98 14.16 14.14
N ILE A 208 10.93 14.55 13.41
CA ILE A 208 11.04 15.58 12.36
C ILE A 208 11.41 16.93 12.97
N ASP A 209 10.86 17.30 14.15
CA ASP A 209 11.24 18.55 14.83
C ASP A 209 12.68 18.53 15.34
N ARG A 210 13.19 17.37 15.77
CA ARG A 210 14.56 17.24 16.27
C ARG A 210 15.58 17.31 15.13
N VAL A 211 15.26 16.76 13.95
CA VAL A 211 16.11 16.81 12.76
C VAL A 211 16.01 18.17 12.05
N GLY A 212 14.82 18.76 11.99
CA GLY A 212 14.60 20.10 11.41
C GLY A 212 15.37 21.20 12.14
N LYS A 213 15.47 21.10 13.47
CA LYS A 213 16.27 22.04 14.29
C LYS A 213 17.76 21.98 14.00
N THR A 214 18.30 20.86 13.52
CA THR A 214 19.73 20.77 13.18
C THR A 214 20.09 21.59 11.94
N TYR A 215 19.14 21.85 11.04
CA TYR A 215 19.37 22.66 9.84
C TYR A 215 19.18 24.16 10.07
N ASP A 216 18.33 24.57 11.02
CA ASP A 216 18.10 26.00 11.34
C ASP A 216 19.36 26.70 11.92
N TYR A 217 20.20 25.96 12.64
CA TYR A 217 21.48 26.48 13.14
C TYR A 217 22.54 26.62 12.04
N ALA A 218 22.48 25.79 10.98
CA ALA A 218 23.43 25.89 9.87
C ALA A 218 23.19 27.14 9.01
N TYR A 219 21.93 27.56 8.82
CA TYR A 219 21.60 28.79 8.11
C TYR A 219 21.92 30.06 8.91
N SER A 220 21.70 30.05 10.23
CA SER A 220 22.06 31.18 11.09
C SER A 220 23.58 31.37 11.25
N LEU A 221 24.37 30.28 11.17
CA LEU A 221 25.83 30.38 11.15
C LEU A 221 26.37 30.94 9.82
N PHE A 222 25.74 30.61 8.69
CA PHE A 222 26.14 31.12 7.36
C PHE A 222 25.80 32.60 7.15
N ILE A 223 24.71 33.09 7.73
CA ILE A 223 24.30 34.51 7.63
C ILE A 223 25.10 35.41 8.58
N SER A 224 25.70 34.87 9.65
CA SER A 224 26.51 35.65 10.60
C SER A 224 27.97 35.89 10.14
N PHE A 225 28.35 35.42 8.94
CA PHE A 225 29.70 35.58 8.36
C PHE A 225 29.71 36.43 7.05
N HIS A 226 28.66 37.22 6.81
CA HIS A 226 28.63 38.29 5.81
C HIS A 226 28.06 39.56 6.44
#